data_AF-A0A318CZY0-F1
#
_entry.id   AF-A0A318CZY0-F1
#
_cell.length_a   1.000
_cell.length_b   1.000
_cell.length_c   1.000
_cell.angle_alpha   90.00
_cell.angle_beta   90.00
_cell.angle_gamma   90.00
#
_symmetry.space_group_name_H-M   'P 1'
#
loop_
_entity.id
_entity.type
_entity.pdbx_description
1 polymer ?
#
loop_
_entity_poly.entity_id
_entity_poly.type
_entity_poly.pdbx_seq_one_letter_code
_entity_poly.pdbx_strand_id
1 'polypeptide(L)' 'MHPEQQANLDACVRKGFAIRLSKKRAKASDVLAAVDKLLRDKKAKTAVEKFRGQLAEWNGPENAASFLKEHYG' A
#
# COMPACT_ATOMS: atom_id res chain seq x y z
N MET A 1 -16.38 -5.26 -5.43
CA MET A 1 -15.21 -4.84 -4.62
C MET A 1 -15.67 -3.63 -3.88
N HIS A 2 -15.55 -3.63 -2.55
CA HIS A 2 -15.99 -2.47 -1.77
C HIS A 2 -15.09 -1.26 -2.11
N PRO A 3 -15.61 -0.02 -2.06
CA PRO A 3 -14.83 1.18 -2.36
C PRO A 3 -13.52 1.27 -1.57
N GLU A 4 -13.53 0.85 -0.30
CA GLU A 4 -12.36 0.81 0.57
C GLU A 4 -11.28 -0.16 0.06
N GLN A 5 -11.67 -1.34 -0.42
CA GLN A 5 -10.73 -2.31 -1.00
C GLN A 5 -10.05 -1.73 -2.25
N GLN A 6 -10.78 -0.96 -3.06
CA GLN A 6 -10.23 -0.28 -4.22
C GLN A 6 -9.21 0.78 -3.80
N ALA A 7 -9.58 1.63 -2.83
CA ALA A 7 -8.71 2.69 -2.30
C ALA A 7 -7.43 2.13 -1.68
N ASN A 8 -7.52 1.02 -0.93
CA ASN A 8 -6.36 0.37 -0.32
C ASN A 8 -5.40 -0.19 -1.38
N LEU A 9 -5.93 -0.82 -2.42
CA LEU A 9 -5.11 -1.32 -3.53
C LEU A 9 -4.42 -0.16 -4.28
N ASP A 10 -5.14 0.93 -4.53
CA ASP A 10 -4.56 2.10 -5.20
C ASP A 10 -3.49 2.78 -4.34
N ALA A 11 -3.66 2.79 -3.02
CA ALA A 11 -2.65 3.28 -2.08
C ALA A 11 -1.37 2.43 -2.13
N CYS A 12 -1.49 1.09 -2.15
CA CYS A 12 -0.33 0.19 -2.27
C CYS A 12 0.42 0.39 -3.60
N VAL A 13 -0.31 0.62 -4.69
CA VAL A 13 0.28 0.89 -6.01
C VAL A 13 0.99 2.24 -6.02
N ARG A 14 0.37 3.31 -5.48
CA ARG A 14 1.00 4.63 -5.35
C ARG A 14 2.26 4.61 -4.49
N LYS A 15 2.27 3.79 -3.44
CA LYS A 15 3.45 3.58 -2.59
C LYS A 15 4.55 2.75 -3.26
N GLY A 16 4.30 2.19 -4.44
CA GLY A 16 5.31 1.57 -5.29
C GLY A 16 5.67 0.12 -4.93
N PHE A 17 4.88 -0.55 -4.09
CA PHE A 17 5.13 -1.94 -3.69
C PHE A 17 4.04 -2.93 -4.13
N ALA A 18 3.17 -2.53 -5.06
CA ALA A 18 2.13 -3.39 -5.61
C ALA A 18 1.91 -3.16 -7.11
N ILE A 19 1.49 -4.22 -7.81
CA ILE A 19 1.07 -4.17 -9.22
C ILE A 19 -0.44 -4.35 -9.29
N ARG A 20 -1.12 -3.44 -9.99
CA ARG A 20 -2.56 -3.54 -10.24
C ARG A 20 -2.84 -4.40 -11.47
N LEU A 21 -3.66 -5.43 -11.31
CA LEU A 21 -4.20 -6.22 -12.41
C LEU A 21 -5.71 -5.98 -12.58
N SER A 22 -6.17 -6.04 -13.82
CA SER A 22 -7.60 -5.88 -14.14
C SER A 22 -8.36 -7.17 -13.81
N LYS A 23 -9.22 -7.15 -12.79
CA LYS A 23 -10.00 -8.33 -12.37
C LYS A 23 -10.79 -8.99 -13.52
N LYS A 24 -11.31 -8.20 -14.47
CA LYS A 24 -12.10 -8.70 -15.60
C LYS A 24 -11.27 -9.21 -16.79
N ARG A 25 -9.98 -8.87 -16.85
CA ARG A 25 -9.15 -9.07 -18.07
C ARG A 25 -7.87 -9.86 -17.82
N ALA A 26 -7.37 -9.89 -16.60
CA ALA A 26 -6.15 -10.58 -16.25
C ALA A 26 -6.33 -12.09 -16.45
N LYS A 27 -5.36 -12.69 -17.15
CA LYS A 27 -5.22 -14.13 -17.33
C LYS A 27 -4.23 -14.67 -16.29
N ALA A 28 -4.20 -15.99 -16.13
CA ALA A 28 -3.24 -16.65 -15.24
C ALA A 28 -1.78 -16.27 -15.59
N SER A 29 -1.45 -16.15 -16.88
CA SER A 29 -0.14 -15.70 -17.35
C SER A 29 0.24 -14.30 -16.86
N ASP A 30 -0.73 -13.38 -16.80
CA ASP A 30 -0.49 -12.00 -16.34
C ASP A 30 -0.19 -11.96 -14.84
N VAL A 31 -0.87 -12.83 -14.07
CA VAL A 31 -0.63 -12.99 -12.63
C VAL A 31 0.77 -13.53 -12.38
N LEU A 32 1.16 -14.60 -13.07
CA LEU A 32 2.50 -15.20 -12.93
C LEU A 32 3.59 -14.20 -13.30
N ALA A 33 3.43 -13.49 -14.43
CA ALA A 33 4.38 -12.46 -14.84
C ALA A 33 4.48 -11.31 -13.83
N ALA A 34 3.37 -10.87 -13.23
CA ALA A 34 3.37 -9.84 -12.19
C ALA A 34 4.06 -10.31 -10.90
N VAL A 35 3.85 -11.57 -10.49
CA VAL A 35 4.53 -12.19 -9.34
C VAL A 35 6.03 -12.21 -9.58
N ASP A 36 6.49 -12.75 -10.72
CA ASP A 36 7.91 -12.80 -11.08
C ASP A 36 8.54 -11.41 -11.11
N LYS A 37 7.83 -10.43 -11.66
CA LYS A 37 8.26 -9.03 -11.68
C LYS A 37 8.44 -8.49 -10.27
N LEU A 38 7.45 -8.63 -9.39
CA LEU A 38 7.52 -8.13 -8.00
C LEU A 38 8.63 -8.82 -7.21
N LEU A 39 8.81 -10.13 -7.36
CA LEU A 39 9.87 -10.88 -6.67
C LEU A 39 11.28 -10.38 -7.03
N ARG A 40 11.46 -9.86 -8.25
CA ARG A 40 12.73 -9.32 -8.75
C ARG A 40 12.85 -7.80 -8.59
N ASP A 41 11.77 -7.10 -8.24
CA ASP A 41 11.76 -5.64 -8.13
C ASP A 41 12.38 -5.17 -6.81
N LYS A 42 13.66 -4.78 -6.88
CA LYS A 42 14.39 -4.23 -5.73
C LYS A 42 13.77 -2.93 -5.22
N LYS A 43 13.17 -2.10 -6.10
CA LYS A 43 12.56 -0.83 -5.70
C LYS A 43 11.29 -1.08 -4.89
N ALA A 44 10.46 -2.03 -5.31
CA ALA A 44 9.28 -2.44 -4.56
C ALA A 44 9.65 -2.97 -3.16
N LYS A 45 10.73 -3.76 -3.05
CA LYS A 45 11.25 -4.25 -1.76
C LYS A 45 11.71 -3.10 -0.85
N THR A 46 12.47 -2.15 -1.37
CA THR A 46 12.87 -0.97 -0.59
C THR A 46 11.67 -0.13 -0.17
N ALA A 47 10.68 0.04 -1.05
CA ALA A 47 9.49 0.83 -0.76
C ALA A 47 8.64 0.20 0.35
N VAL A 48 8.47 -1.13 0.36
CA VAL A 48 7.71 -1.82 1.41
C VAL A 48 8.43 -1.79 2.76
N GLU A 49 9.76 -1.96 2.80
CA GLU A 49 10.52 -1.86 4.05
C GLU A 49 10.49 -0.44 4.62
N LYS A 50 10.59 0.59 3.76
CA LYS A 50 10.43 1.99 4.19
C LYS A 50 9.04 2.21 4.81
N PHE A 51 7.99 1.72 4.15
CA PHE A 51 6.63 1.87 4.67
C PHE A 51 6.43 1.11 5.99
N ARG A 52 7.04 -0.08 6.13
CA ARG A 52 7.05 -0.83 7.39
C ARG A 52 7.73 -0.05 8.51
N GLY A 53 8.86 0.60 8.25
CA GLY A 53 9.54 1.47 9.23
C GLY A 53 8.64 2.61 9.70
N GLN A 54 8.01 3.31 8.75
CA GLN A 54 7.05 4.37 9.07
C GLN A 54 5.87 3.90 9.94
N LEU A 55 5.38 2.67 9.70
CA LEU A 55 4.31 2.09 10.52
C LEU A 55 4.78 1.70 11.92
N ALA A 56 6.03 1.25 12.08
CA ALA A 56 6.56 0.93 13.40
C ALA A 56 6.77 2.17 14.28
N GLU A 57 7.10 3.30 13.66
CA GLU A 57 7.24 4.60 14.33
C GLU A 57 5.90 5.32 14.54
N TRP A 58 4.81 4.79 13.98
CA TRP A 58 3.51 5.45 14.01
C TRP A 58 2.86 5.38 15.39
N ASN A 59 2.91 6.48 16.14
CA ASN A 59 2.15 6.64 17.38
C ASN A 59 0.73 7.16 17.09
N GLY A 60 -0.16 6.24 16.70
CA GLY A 60 -1.55 6.56 16.37
C GLY A 60 -2.31 7.32 17.46
N PRO A 61 -2.27 6.90 18.73
CA PRO A 61 -2.97 7.58 19.82
C PRO A 61 -2.50 9.03 20.04
N GLU A 62 -1.19 9.28 20.10
CA GLU A 62 -0.64 10.62 20.34
C GLU A 62 -0.95 11.56 19.17
N ASN A 63 -0.82 11.07 17.94
CA ASN A 63 -1.15 11.83 16.74
C ASN A 63 -2.63 12.22 16.69
N ALA A 64 -3.52 11.28 17.06
CA ALA A 64 -4.95 11.54 17.12
C ALA A 64 -5.29 12.55 18.23
N ALA A 65 -4.71 12.42 19.41
CA ALA A 65 -4.90 13.37 20.51
C ALA A 65 -4.44 14.78 20.14
N SER A 66 -3.27 14.90 19.51
CA SER A 66 -2.74 16.17 19.01
C SER A 66 -3.67 16.81 17.99
N PHE A 67 -4.13 16.03 17.00
CA PHE A 67 -5.07 16.51 15.97
C PHE A 67 -6.39 17.01 16.57
N LEU A 68 -6.96 16.25 17.51
CA LEU A 68 -8.23 16.61 18.14
C LEU A 68 -8.11 17.90 18.95
N LYS A 69 -7.01 18.07 19.69
CA LYS A 69 -6.74 19.30 20.45
C LYS A 69 -6.58 20.51 19.54
N GLU A 70 -5.88 20.38 18.41
CA GLU A 70 -5.66 21.48 17.48
C GLU A 70 -6.96 21.95 16.79
N HIS A 71 -7.88 21.03 16.49
CA HIS A 71 -9.06 21.33 15.67
C HIS A 71 -10.35 21.54 16.46
N TYR A 72 -10.44 20.99 17.69
CA TYR A 72 -11.67 20.98 18.48
C TYR A 72 -11.47 21.33 19.96
N GLY A 73 -10.22 21.53 20.41
CA GLY A 73 -9.86 21.81 21.79
C GLY A 73 -9.70 23.28 22.13
#